data_AF-A0A940MZC0-F1
#
_entry.id   AF-A0A940MZC0-F1
#
_cell.length_a   1.000
_cell.length_b   1.000
_cell.length_c   1.000
_cell.angle_alpha   90.00
_cell.angle_beta   90.00
_cell.angle_gamma   90.00
#
_symmetry.space_group_name_H-M   'P 1'
#
loop_
_entity.id
_entity.type
_entity.pdbx_description
1 polymer ?
#
loop_
_entity_poly.entity_id
_entity_poly.type
_entity_poly.pdbx_seq_one_letter_code
_entity_poly.pdbx_strand_id
1 'polypeptide(L)'
;MQRWAKWILVAALAAPLAAADAQQPQGGVPAQAAPHAWLFGTWTGGIFPATETEGAACAAQPTVVFTRDVIMRVSLLDVPYRQRLIETVSGGPDAVEFRLAPAGAAIPPLGGRLPPDSAFGCANPNALRVERRGPNEIVFPNCAEFPSPLKRCTTGN
;
A
#
# COMPACT_ATOMS: atom_id res chain seq x y z
N MET A 1 38.21 10.05 80.71
CA MET A 1 38.15 11.09 79.65
C MET A 1 37.42 10.50 78.45
N GLN A 2 36.46 11.25 77.93
CA GLN A 2 35.42 10.89 76.96
C GLN A 2 35.82 11.39 75.56
N ARG A 3 35.48 10.63 74.50
CA ARG A 3 35.34 10.97 73.05
C ARG A 3 35.77 9.75 72.21
N TRP A 4 34.96 9.01 71.43
CA TRP A 4 33.94 9.32 70.40
C TRP A 4 34.43 10.22 69.26
N ALA A 5 34.80 9.60 68.14
CA ALA A 5 34.52 9.99 66.74
C ALA A 5 35.18 8.92 65.83
N LYS A 6 34.42 8.16 65.02
CA LYS A 6 34.10 8.41 63.59
C LYS A 6 35.41 8.53 62.76
N TRP A 7 35.63 7.81 61.67
CA TRP A 7 35.04 7.99 60.33
C TRP A 7 35.39 6.75 59.45
N ILE A 8 34.41 6.06 58.87
CA ILE A 8 34.02 6.06 57.43
C ILE A 8 35.12 5.51 56.49
N LEU A 9 35.04 4.24 56.06
CA LEU A 9 34.45 3.76 54.78
C LEU A 9 35.18 4.24 53.52
N VAL A 10 36.01 3.39 52.91
CA VAL A 10 36.13 3.24 51.44
C VAL A 10 36.47 1.78 51.14
N ALA A 11 35.49 1.02 50.71
CA ALA A 11 35.66 -0.31 50.13
C ALA A 11 34.95 -0.32 48.77
N ALA A 12 35.54 -1.07 47.84
CA ALA A 12 34.98 -1.51 46.56
C ALA A 12 35.07 -0.52 45.37
N LEU A 13 36.18 -0.61 44.65
CA LEU A 13 36.21 -0.52 43.19
C LEU A 13 36.74 -1.84 42.64
N ALA A 14 35.85 -2.82 42.53
CA ALA A 14 36.05 -4.02 41.71
C ALA A 14 34.88 -4.07 40.73
N ALA A 15 35.10 -3.61 39.51
CA ALA A 15 34.14 -3.70 38.42
C ALA A 15 34.35 -5.02 37.66
N PRO A 16 33.33 -5.89 37.52
CA PRO A 16 33.30 -6.86 36.46
C PRO A 16 32.53 -6.26 35.27
N LEU A 17 33.27 -6.06 34.18
CA LEU A 17 32.75 -5.94 32.81
C LEU A 17 32.08 -7.27 32.42
N ALA A 18 30.78 -7.42 32.63
CA ALA A 18 29.99 -8.50 32.05
C ALA A 18 28.48 -8.22 32.18
N ALA A 19 27.95 -7.33 31.34
CA ALA A 19 26.51 -7.21 31.12
C ALA A 19 26.24 -6.62 29.73
N ALA A 20 26.61 -7.36 28.69
CA ALA A 20 26.14 -7.15 27.33
C ALA A 20 25.70 -8.53 26.81
N ASP A 21 24.44 -8.91 27.07
CA ASP A 21 23.64 -9.86 26.26
C ASP A 21 22.34 -10.27 26.98
N ALA A 22 21.51 -9.28 27.31
CA ALA A 22 20.12 -9.54 27.64
C ALA A 22 19.22 -8.43 27.09
N GLN A 23 19.38 -8.11 25.80
CA GLN A 23 18.32 -7.44 25.06
C GLN A 23 17.25 -8.50 24.76
N GLN A 24 16.30 -8.68 25.69
CA GLN A 24 15.06 -9.37 25.37
C GLN A 24 14.48 -8.74 24.10
N PRO A 25 14.10 -9.53 23.07
CA PRO A 25 13.37 -9.00 21.94
C PRO A 25 12.07 -8.42 22.50
N GLN A 26 12.00 -7.08 22.52
CA GLN A 26 10.75 -6.38 22.73
C GLN A 26 9.79 -6.94 21.70
N GLY A 27 8.69 -7.54 22.17
CA GLY A 27 7.66 -8.11 21.33
C GLY A 27 7.22 -7.08 20.30
N GLY A 28 7.73 -7.20 19.09
CA GLY A 28 7.23 -6.46 17.96
C GLY A 28 5.76 -6.84 17.82
N VAL A 29 4.88 -5.84 17.88
CA VAL A 29 3.51 -6.02 17.42
C VAL A 29 3.63 -6.65 16.03
N PRO A 30 3.08 -7.86 15.79
CA PRO A 30 3.12 -8.44 14.46
C PRO A 30 2.57 -7.39 13.51
N ALA A 31 3.35 -7.03 12.48
CA ALA A 31 2.93 -5.99 11.55
C ALA A 31 1.57 -6.39 10.99
N GLN A 32 0.52 -5.69 11.43
CA GLN A 32 -0.84 -5.96 10.98
C GLN A 32 -0.83 -5.83 9.46
N ALA A 33 -1.17 -6.92 8.77
CA ALA A 33 -1.21 -6.92 7.31
C ALA A 33 -2.15 -5.79 6.85
N ALA A 34 -1.73 -5.06 5.81
CA ALA A 34 -2.54 -3.98 5.27
C ALA A 34 -3.94 -4.52 4.89
N PRO A 35 -5.04 -3.79 5.14
CA PRO A 35 -6.39 -4.29 4.87
C PRO A 35 -6.61 -4.71 3.41
N HIS A 36 -5.89 -4.09 2.48
CA HIS A 36 -5.89 -4.37 1.05
C HIS A 36 -4.77 -5.29 0.57
N ALA A 37 -4.02 -5.96 1.46
CA ALA A 37 -2.89 -6.80 1.05
C ALA A 37 -3.30 -7.90 0.05
N TRP A 38 -4.56 -8.34 0.12
CA TRP A 38 -5.13 -9.27 -0.84
C TRP A 38 -5.24 -8.73 -2.26
N LEU A 39 -5.16 -7.41 -2.48
CA LEU A 39 -5.18 -6.79 -3.81
C LEU A 39 -3.80 -6.73 -4.46
N PHE A 40 -2.71 -6.90 -3.71
CA PHE A 40 -1.36 -6.68 -4.22
C PHE A 40 -1.07 -7.45 -5.51
N GLY A 41 -0.35 -6.79 -6.41
CA GLY A 41 0.04 -7.32 -7.71
C GLY A 41 -0.73 -6.69 -8.87
N THR A 42 -0.73 -7.42 -9.98
CA THR A 42 -1.15 -6.93 -11.28
C THR A 42 -2.52 -7.44 -11.67
N TRP A 43 -3.33 -6.57 -12.28
CA TRP A 43 -4.68 -6.84 -12.73
C TRP A 43 -4.91 -6.33 -14.15
N THR A 44 -5.65 -7.09 -14.94
CA THR A 44 -5.97 -6.80 -16.35
C THR A 44 -7.48 -6.81 -16.59
N GLY A 45 -7.93 -6.23 -17.70
CA GLY A 45 -9.34 -6.04 -18.04
C GLY A 45 -9.80 -4.61 -17.74
N GLY A 46 -10.96 -4.46 -17.11
CA GLY A 46 -11.50 -3.13 -16.78
C GLY A 46 -12.27 -2.49 -17.94
N ILE A 47 -11.56 -1.97 -18.94
CA ILE A 47 -12.20 -1.34 -20.12
C ILE A 47 -12.88 -2.41 -20.97
N PHE A 48 -12.16 -3.48 -21.26
CA PHE A 48 -12.67 -4.68 -21.93
C PHE A 48 -12.51 -5.89 -20.99
N PRO A 49 -13.27 -6.97 -21.18
CA PRO A 49 -13.05 -8.21 -20.45
C PRO A 49 -11.61 -8.73 -20.64
N ALA A 50 -11.00 -9.23 -19.57
CA ALA A 50 -9.67 -9.83 -19.65
C ALA A 50 -9.69 -11.11 -20.50
N THR A 51 -8.78 -11.21 -21.48
CA THR A 51 -8.60 -12.39 -22.33
C THR A 51 -7.39 -13.24 -21.95
N GLU A 52 -6.37 -12.61 -21.35
CA GLU A 52 -5.12 -13.26 -20.93
C GLU A 52 -4.89 -12.99 -19.44
N THR A 53 -4.84 -14.04 -18.61
CA THR A 53 -4.70 -13.90 -17.14
C THR A 53 -3.45 -14.54 -16.57
N GLU A 54 -2.59 -15.12 -17.43
CA GLU A 54 -1.46 -15.94 -16.98
C GLU A 54 -0.13 -15.48 -17.57
N GLY A 55 0.93 -15.69 -16.80
CA GLY A 55 2.31 -15.54 -17.22
C GLY A 55 2.73 -14.10 -17.54
N ALA A 56 3.85 -14.00 -18.26
CA ALA A 56 4.46 -12.72 -18.62
C ALA A 56 3.58 -11.88 -19.55
N ALA A 57 2.77 -12.53 -20.41
CA ALA A 57 1.86 -11.84 -21.32
C ALA A 57 0.84 -10.98 -20.55
N CYS A 58 0.22 -11.53 -19.50
CA CYS A 58 -0.68 -10.74 -18.65
C CYS A 58 0.05 -9.60 -17.94
N ALA A 59 1.21 -9.88 -17.33
CA ALA A 59 1.97 -8.90 -16.56
C ALA A 59 2.54 -7.75 -17.43
N ALA A 60 2.71 -7.96 -18.73
CA ALA A 60 3.20 -6.96 -19.68
C ALA A 60 2.12 -5.95 -20.12
N GLN A 61 0.84 -6.24 -19.88
CA GLN A 61 -0.29 -5.37 -20.25
C GLN A 61 -1.25 -5.13 -19.07
N PRO A 62 -0.76 -4.59 -17.95
CA PRO A 62 -1.60 -4.36 -16.78
C PRO A 62 -2.59 -3.21 -17.04
N THR A 63 -3.82 -3.34 -16.55
CA THR A 63 -4.73 -2.20 -16.44
C THR A 63 -4.49 -1.47 -15.11
N VAL A 64 -4.32 -2.24 -14.02
CA VAL A 64 -4.10 -1.71 -12.67
C VAL A 64 -3.05 -2.54 -11.95
N VAL A 65 -2.19 -1.88 -11.20
CA VAL A 65 -1.23 -2.49 -10.28
C VAL A 65 -1.46 -1.93 -8.89
N PHE A 66 -1.74 -2.80 -7.93
CA PHE A 66 -1.87 -2.45 -6.52
C PHE A 66 -0.57 -2.75 -5.79
N THR A 67 -0.04 -1.74 -5.13
CA THR A 67 1.09 -1.88 -4.19
C THR A 67 0.64 -1.52 -2.78
N ARG A 68 1.57 -1.49 -1.83
CA ARG A 68 1.27 -1.13 -0.44
C ARG A 68 0.72 0.30 -0.34
N ASP A 69 1.39 1.26 -1.00
CA ASP A 69 1.15 2.70 -0.80
C ASP A 69 0.78 3.43 -2.10
N VAL A 70 0.82 2.76 -3.25
CA VAL A 70 0.54 3.34 -4.57
C VAL A 70 -0.37 2.41 -5.37
N ILE A 71 -1.36 3.00 -6.05
CA ILE A 71 -2.12 2.35 -7.11
C ILE A 71 -1.67 2.94 -8.44
N MET A 72 -1.25 2.08 -9.36
CA MET A 72 -0.85 2.48 -10.71
C MET A 72 -1.90 2.03 -11.71
N ARG A 73 -2.27 2.90 -12.65
CA ARG A 73 -3.30 2.66 -13.65
C ARG A 73 -2.75 3.01 -15.04
N VAL A 74 -3.02 2.13 -16.00
CA VAL A 74 -2.77 2.39 -17.41
C VAL A 74 -4.04 2.92 -18.07
N SER A 75 -3.90 3.87 -18.98
CA SER A 75 -4.97 4.32 -19.87
C SER A 75 -4.60 3.93 -21.29
N LEU A 76 -5.59 3.61 -22.13
CA LEU A 76 -5.35 3.32 -23.55
C LEU A 76 -4.84 4.54 -24.31
N LEU A 77 -5.11 5.74 -23.79
CA LEU A 77 -4.79 7.02 -24.44
C LEU A 77 -3.55 7.69 -23.85
N ASP A 78 -2.99 7.15 -22.76
CA ASP A 78 -1.78 7.69 -22.11
C ASP A 78 -0.70 6.62 -22.00
N VAL A 79 0.50 6.97 -22.48
CA VAL A 79 1.71 6.12 -22.36
C VAL A 79 2.19 5.94 -20.91
N PRO A 80 2.25 6.98 -20.05
CA PRO A 80 2.75 6.80 -18.69
C PRO A 80 1.69 6.19 -17.76
N TYR A 81 2.15 5.34 -16.84
CA TYR A 81 1.35 4.93 -15.69
C TYR A 81 0.90 6.17 -14.89
N ARG A 82 -0.40 6.27 -14.65
CA ARG A 82 -0.94 7.21 -13.67
C ARG A 82 -0.79 6.59 -12.29
N GLN A 83 -0.05 7.27 -11.40
CA GLN A 83 0.18 6.80 -10.04
C GLN A 83 -0.67 7.61 -9.06
N ARG A 84 -1.31 6.93 -8.12
CA ARG A 84 -2.09 7.54 -7.04
C ARG A 84 -1.58 7.01 -5.70
N LEU A 85 -1.14 7.92 -4.84
CA LEU A 85 -0.74 7.61 -3.47
C LEU A 85 -1.98 7.29 -2.63
N ILE A 86 -1.85 6.27 -1.80
CA ILE A 86 -2.86 5.85 -0.83
C ILE A 86 -2.64 6.67 0.45
N GLU A 87 -3.65 7.43 0.88
CA GLU A 87 -3.64 8.11 2.18
C GLU A 87 -4.12 7.15 3.27
N THR A 88 -5.29 6.55 3.07
CA THR A 88 -5.89 5.63 4.02
C THR A 88 -6.62 4.52 3.29
N VAL A 89 -6.68 3.35 3.92
CA VAL A 89 -7.48 2.23 3.44
C VAL A 89 -8.37 1.76 4.58
N SER A 90 -9.63 1.54 4.27
CA SER A 90 -10.58 0.93 5.19
C SER A 90 -11.29 -0.23 4.49
N GLY A 91 -11.83 -1.18 5.26
CA GLY A 91 -12.56 -2.33 4.72
C GLY A 91 -12.05 -3.66 5.25
N GLY A 92 -12.33 -4.71 4.48
CA GLY A 92 -12.11 -6.10 4.87
C GLY A 92 -11.85 -7.03 3.67
N PRO A 93 -12.14 -8.33 3.82
CA PRO A 93 -11.73 -9.34 2.83
C PRO A 93 -12.48 -9.22 1.48
N ASP A 94 -13.70 -8.69 1.49
CA ASP A 94 -14.57 -8.65 0.30
C ASP A 94 -14.64 -7.28 -0.36
N ALA A 95 -14.34 -6.22 0.37
CA ALA A 95 -14.35 -4.86 -0.16
C ALA A 95 -13.39 -3.96 0.62
N VAL A 96 -12.77 -3.04 -0.09
CA VAL A 96 -11.97 -1.97 0.49
C VAL A 96 -12.31 -0.63 -0.14
N GLU A 97 -12.20 0.42 0.67
CA GLU A 97 -12.34 1.80 0.25
C GLU A 97 -10.99 2.49 0.45
N PHE A 98 -10.41 2.96 -0.66
CA PHE A 98 -9.19 3.75 -0.66
C PHE A 98 -9.55 5.22 -0.63
N ARG A 99 -8.90 5.96 0.26
CA ARG A 99 -8.75 7.41 0.13
C ARG A 99 -7.39 7.67 -0.51
N LEU A 100 -7.41 8.37 -1.62
CA LEU A 100 -6.22 8.68 -2.41
C LEU A 100 -5.79 10.11 -2.16
N ALA A 101 -4.49 10.32 -2.09
CA ALA A 101 -3.95 11.67 -2.09
C ALA A 101 -4.46 12.38 -3.35
N PRO A 102 -4.78 13.69 -3.28
CA PRO A 102 -5.09 14.47 -4.46
C PRO A 102 -4.03 14.21 -5.52
N ALA A 103 -4.45 13.92 -6.75
CA ALA A 103 -3.50 13.81 -7.85
C ALA A 103 -2.75 15.14 -7.89
N GLY A 104 -1.48 15.11 -7.47
CA GLY A 104 -0.67 16.30 -7.37
C GLY A 104 -0.79 17.04 -8.69
N ALA A 105 -1.02 18.35 -8.63
CA ALA A 105 -0.93 19.15 -9.82
C ALA A 105 0.49 18.94 -10.35
N ALA A 106 0.65 18.06 -11.34
CA ALA A 106 1.69 18.23 -12.32
C ALA A 106 1.31 19.54 -12.98
N ILE A 107 1.68 20.68 -12.35
CA ILE A 107 1.43 22.01 -12.86
C ILE A 107 2.22 22.03 -14.16
N PRO A 108 1.57 21.93 -15.33
CA PRO A 108 2.31 22.26 -16.52
C PRO A 108 2.64 23.76 -16.38
N PRO A 109 3.82 24.21 -16.80
CA PRO A 109 4.28 25.60 -16.60
C PRO A 109 3.31 26.67 -17.17
N LEU A 110 2.28 26.27 -17.92
CA LEU A 110 1.13 27.09 -18.28
C LEU A 110 -0.20 26.44 -17.88
N GLY A 111 -0.74 26.79 -16.70
CA GLY A 111 -2.18 26.82 -16.41
C GLY A 111 -3.05 25.60 -16.74
N GLY A 112 -2.47 24.40 -16.87
CA GLY A 112 -3.18 23.24 -17.39
C GLY A 112 -4.19 22.69 -16.39
N ARG A 113 -5.41 22.46 -16.89
CA ARG A 113 -6.45 21.72 -16.18
C ARG A 113 -5.91 20.34 -15.81
N LEU A 114 -6.13 19.93 -14.57
CA LEU A 114 -5.83 18.57 -14.11
C LEU A 114 -6.47 17.57 -15.11
N PRO A 115 -5.72 16.57 -15.62
CA PRO A 115 -6.28 15.63 -16.59
C PRO A 115 -7.55 14.97 -16.03
N PRO A 116 -8.63 14.87 -16.82
CA PRO A 116 -9.89 14.26 -16.40
C PRO A 116 -9.72 12.78 -16.00
N ASP A 117 -8.63 12.16 -16.44
CA ASP A 117 -8.29 10.74 -16.26
C ASP A 117 -7.52 10.47 -14.97
N SER A 118 -7.37 11.49 -14.12
CA SER A 118 -6.72 11.36 -12.81
C SER A 118 -7.50 10.47 -11.84
N ALA A 119 -8.77 10.17 -12.13
CA ALA A 119 -9.82 9.81 -11.17
C ALA A 119 -10.35 8.35 -11.23
N PHE A 120 -9.66 7.39 -11.86
CA PHE A 120 -10.20 6.04 -12.15
C PHE A 120 -11.61 6.03 -12.81
N GLY A 121 -12.08 7.18 -13.33
CA GLY A 121 -13.44 7.38 -13.81
C GLY A 121 -14.55 7.32 -12.76
N CYS A 122 -14.21 7.42 -11.47
CA CYS A 122 -15.18 7.35 -10.37
C CYS A 122 -15.75 8.75 -10.03
N ALA A 123 -16.94 8.81 -9.44
CA ALA A 123 -17.61 10.09 -9.10
C ALA A 123 -16.76 10.99 -8.17
N ASN A 124 -16.03 10.40 -7.23
CA ASN A 124 -15.05 11.09 -6.42
C ASN A 124 -13.64 10.73 -6.91
N PRO A 125 -12.84 11.69 -7.40
CA PRO A 125 -11.51 11.40 -7.94
C PRO A 125 -10.50 10.96 -6.88
N ASN A 126 -10.79 11.14 -5.60
CA ASN A 126 -9.90 10.79 -4.48
C ASN A 126 -10.43 9.63 -3.64
N ALA A 127 -11.48 8.95 -4.11
CA ALA A 127 -11.98 7.73 -3.49
C ALA A 127 -12.05 6.60 -4.53
N LEU A 128 -11.60 5.41 -4.15
CA LEU A 128 -11.71 4.22 -4.97
C LEU A 128 -12.25 3.08 -4.11
N ARG A 129 -13.45 2.62 -4.46
CA ARG A 129 -14.03 1.39 -3.93
C ARG A 129 -13.58 0.22 -4.78
N VAL A 130 -13.15 -0.85 -4.13
CA VAL A 130 -12.81 -2.11 -4.79
C VAL A 130 -13.59 -3.23 -4.14
N GLU A 131 -14.36 -3.97 -4.93
CA GLU A 131 -15.11 -5.14 -4.47
C GLU A 131 -14.51 -6.41 -5.07
N ARG A 132 -14.33 -7.44 -4.24
CA ARG A 132 -13.98 -8.78 -4.66
C ARG A 132 -15.20 -9.48 -5.24
N ARG A 133 -15.07 -10.06 -6.43
CA ARG A 133 -16.06 -10.96 -7.05
C ARG A 133 -15.65 -12.43 -7.04
N GLY A 134 -14.37 -12.70 -6.81
CA GLY A 134 -13.83 -14.04 -6.64
C GLY A 134 -12.37 -14.01 -6.19
N PRO A 135 -11.69 -15.17 -6.12
CA PRO A 135 -10.29 -15.22 -5.69
C PRO A 135 -9.35 -14.33 -6.52
N ASN A 136 -9.61 -14.25 -7.83
CA ASN A 136 -8.81 -13.53 -8.82
C ASN A 136 -9.65 -12.53 -9.65
N GLU A 137 -10.74 -12.02 -9.09
CA GLU A 137 -11.63 -11.08 -9.78
C GLU A 137 -12.08 -9.95 -8.84
N ILE A 138 -11.98 -8.71 -9.33
CA ILE A 138 -12.44 -7.51 -8.63
C ILE A 138 -13.22 -6.59 -9.58
N VAL A 139 -14.00 -5.68 -9.00
CA VAL A 139 -14.71 -4.62 -9.73
C VAL A 139 -14.54 -3.28 -9.04
N PHE A 140 -14.57 -2.21 -9.82
CA PHE A 140 -14.66 -0.83 -9.34
C PHE A 140 -16.09 -0.32 -9.57
N PRO A 141 -16.98 -0.42 -8.57
CA PRO A 141 -18.38 -0.07 -8.76
C PRO A 141 -18.53 1.41 -9.11
N ASN A 142 -19.36 1.69 -10.11
CA ASN A 142 -19.70 3.06 -10.55
C ASN A 142 -18.51 3.88 -11.08
N CYS A 143 -17.45 3.22 -11.55
CA CYS A 143 -16.31 3.88 -12.19
C CYS A 143 -16.38 3.67 -13.71
N ALA A 144 -16.61 4.75 -14.46
CA ALA A 144 -16.92 4.71 -15.89
C ALA A 144 -15.76 4.18 -16.76
N GLU A 145 -14.52 4.28 -16.27
CA GLU A 145 -13.34 3.74 -16.95
C GLU A 145 -13.21 2.21 -16.81
N PHE A 146 -14.01 1.58 -15.94
CA PHE A 146 -13.90 0.15 -15.60
C PHE A 146 -15.27 -0.55 -15.67
N PRO A 147 -15.93 -0.59 -16.85
CA PRO A 147 -17.22 -1.26 -17.00
C PRO A 147 -17.15 -2.80 -16.86
N SER A 148 -15.99 -3.41 -17.07
CA SER A 148 -15.76 -4.85 -16.97
C SER A 148 -14.96 -5.20 -15.71
N PRO A 149 -15.08 -6.43 -15.17
CA PRO A 149 -14.24 -6.89 -14.08
C PRO A 149 -12.75 -6.89 -14.44
N LEU A 150 -11.93 -6.70 -13.41
CA LEU A 150 -10.49 -6.87 -13.45
C LEU A 150 -10.14 -8.28 -12.98
N LYS A 151 -9.27 -8.96 -13.71
CA LYS A 151 -8.75 -10.29 -13.38
C LYS A 151 -7.30 -10.19 -12.93
N ARG A 152 -6.90 -10.98 -11.94
CA ARG A 152 -5.51 -11.03 -11.46
C ARG A 152 -4.64 -11.70 -12.51
N CYS A 153 -3.47 -11.11 -12.78
CA CYS A 153 -2.39 -11.81 -13.47
C CYS A 153 -1.74 -12.81 -12.53
N THR A 154 -1.78 -14.09 -12.87
CA THR A 154 -1.11 -15.16 -12.13
C THR A 154 0.18 -15.57 -12.84
N THR A 155 1.16 -16.04 -12.07
CA THR A 155 2.24 -16.85 -12.64
C THR A 155 1.57 -18.14 -13.09
N GLY A 156 1.46 -18.36 -14.41
CA GLY A 156 0.90 -19.62 -14.94
C GLY A 156 1.58 -20.83 -14.29
N ASN A 157 0.81 -21.88 -14.01
CA ASN A 157 1.34 -23.12 -13.43
C ASN A 157 2.25 -23.85 -14.43
#